data_AF-A0A496W5Y4-F1
#
_entry.id   AF-A0A496W5Y4-F1
#
_cell.length_a   1.000
_cell.length_b   1.000
_cell.length_c   1.000
_cell.angle_alpha   90.00
_cell.angle_beta   90.00
_cell.angle_gamma   90.00
#
_symmetry.space_group_name_H-M   'P 1'
#
loop_
_entity.id
_entity.type
_entity.pdbx_description
1 polymer ?
#
loop_
_entity_poly.entity_id
_entity_poly.type
_entity_poly.pdbx_seq_one_letter_code
_entity_poly.pdbx_strand_id
1 'polypeptide(L)'
;MKDIESLIWTMGEYEPSEDQLRRITDYVIERFSIFLKQEVKIYNTSIDSGRSATYFIYSGSQIASIFEIEWEGVLTVQLVDGKPYLDAQLLLFSRQYRLGLQEHEGQSVLIFGYERDIDSKRGEWRFLEWEKDFYGEWESYTKPSRSKKASHQSH
;
A
#
# COMPACT_ATOMS: atom_id res chain seq x y z
N MET A 1 2.34 -26.58 4.99
CA MET A 1 2.54 -25.19 4.54
C MET A 1 2.24 -24.30 5.74
N LYS A 2 3.17 -23.44 6.20
CA LYS A 2 2.87 -22.54 7.33
C LYS A 2 1.74 -21.58 6.92
N ASP A 3 0.83 -21.31 7.85
CA ASP A 3 -0.20 -20.29 7.72
C ASP A 3 0.44 -18.92 7.50
N ILE A 4 -0.18 -18.06 6.68
CA ILE A 4 0.43 -16.81 6.24
C ILE A 4 0.52 -15.77 7.37
N GLU A 5 -0.46 -15.73 8.25
CA GLU A 5 -0.42 -14.93 9.48
C GLU A 5 0.75 -15.36 10.36
N SER A 6 0.95 -16.67 10.53
CA SER A 6 2.13 -17.19 11.23
C SER A 6 3.44 -16.77 10.54
N LEU A 7 3.47 -16.71 9.21
CA LEU A 7 4.64 -16.29 8.45
C LEU A 7 4.98 -14.81 8.72
N ILE A 8 3.99 -13.93 8.67
CA ILE A 8 4.13 -12.49 8.96
C ILE A 8 4.73 -12.29 10.35
N TRP A 9 4.11 -12.88 11.38
CA TRP A 9 4.50 -12.63 12.76
C TRP A 9 5.76 -13.36 13.23
N THR A 10 6.33 -14.22 12.38
CA THR A 10 7.63 -14.89 12.63
C THR A 10 8.73 -14.40 11.71
N MET A 11 8.47 -13.42 10.84
CA MET A 11 9.45 -12.88 9.88
C MET A 11 10.71 -12.32 10.57
N GLY A 12 10.64 -11.98 11.87
CA GLY A 12 11.79 -11.56 12.67
C GLY A 12 12.77 -12.67 13.07
N GLU A 13 12.37 -13.93 12.92
CA GLU A 13 13.16 -15.10 13.35
C GLU A 13 14.09 -15.62 12.24
N TYR A 14 13.91 -15.16 11.00
CA TYR A 14 14.68 -15.58 9.82
C TYR A 14 14.57 -14.52 8.72
N GLU A 15 15.54 -14.46 7.81
CA GLU A 15 15.42 -13.59 6.62
C GLU A 15 14.39 -14.18 5.63
N PRO A 16 13.30 -13.46 5.30
CA PRO A 16 12.29 -13.98 4.38
C PRO A 16 12.82 -14.01 2.95
N SER A 17 12.56 -15.10 2.23
CA SER A 17 12.82 -15.17 0.80
C SER A 17 11.92 -14.23 0.01
N GLU A 18 12.31 -13.92 -1.23
CA GLU A 18 11.47 -13.14 -2.15
C GLU A 18 10.05 -13.74 -2.28
N ASP A 19 9.95 -15.06 -2.45
CA ASP A 19 8.65 -15.75 -2.55
C ASP A 19 7.81 -15.61 -1.27
N GLN A 20 8.44 -15.61 -0.10
CA GLN A 20 7.75 -15.39 1.17
C GLN A 20 7.24 -13.96 1.27
N LEU A 21 8.08 -12.97 0.92
CA LEU A 21 7.69 -11.57 0.87
C LEU A 21 6.53 -11.35 -0.10
N ARG A 22 6.60 -11.87 -1.33
CA ARG A 22 5.51 -11.78 -2.32
C ARG A 22 4.21 -12.33 -1.77
N ARG A 23 4.24 -13.53 -1.19
CA ARG A 23 3.04 -14.15 -0.60
C ARG A 23 2.46 -13.30 0.51
N ILE A 24 3.30 -12.84 1.45
CA ILE A 24 2.87 -11.96 2.55
C ILE A 24 2.23 -10.70 1.98
N THR A 25 2.90 -10.03 1.05
CA THR A 25 2.44 -8.77 0.49
C THR A 25 1.13 -8.94 -0.28
N ASP A 26 0.99 -9.99 -1.10
CA ASP A 26 -0.24 -10.30 -1.80
C ASP A 26 -1.41 -10.52 -0.82
N TYR A 27 -1.17 -11.25 0.28
CA TYR A 27 -2.16 -11.46 1.33
C TYR A 27 -2.58 -10.16 2.00
N VAL A 28 -1.63 -9.30 2.39
CA VAL A 28 -2.00 -8.04 3.06
C VAL A 28 -2.64 -7.04 2.11
N ILE A 29 -2.30 -7.06 0.82
CA ILE A 29 -2.99 -6.29 -0.23
C ILE A 29 -4.45 -6.74 -0.37
N GLU A 30 -4.71 -8.05 -0.40
CA GLU A 30 -6.08 -8.58 -0.44
C GLU A 30 -6.87 -8.10 0.79
N ARG A 31 -6.27 -8.20 1.97
CA ARG A 31 -6.87 -7.71 3.23
C ARG A 31 -7.09 -6.20 3.20
N PHE A 32 -6.19 -5.43 2.60
CA PHE A 32 -6.31 -3.99 2.48
C PHE A 32 -7.45 -3.61 1.53
N SER A 33 -7.60 -4.34 0.42
CA SER A 33 -8.73 -4.20 -0.50
C SER A 33 -10.07 -4.42 0.21
N ILE A 34 -10.16 -5.45 1.07
CA ILE A 34 -11.34 -5.72 1.89
C ILE A 34 -11.60 -4.56 2.88
N PHE A 35 -10.56 -4.09 3.57
CA PHE A 35 -10.64 -3.00 4.53
C PHE A 35 -11.16 -1.70 3.88
N LEU A 36 -10.59 -1.32 2.73
CA LEU A 36 -11.01 -0.14 1.96
C LEU A 36 -12.34 -0.32 1.24
N LYS A 37 -12.83 -1.56 1.11
CA LYS A 37 -13.98 -1.94 0.28
C LYS A 37 -13.82 -1.48 -1.18
N GLN A 38 -12.59 -1.54 -1.68
CA GLN A 38 -12.21 -1.09 -3.01
C GLN A 38 -11.20 -2.05 -3.64
N GLU A 39 -11.26 -2.20 -4.96
CA GLU A 39 -10.25 -2.93 -5.71
C GLU A 39 -8.89 -2.22 -5.56
N VAL A 40 -7.86 -2.96 -5.18
CA VAL A 40 -6.47 -2.49 -5.15
C VAL A 40 -5.75 -3.04 -6.36
N LYS A 41 -5.20 -2.18 -7.21
CA LYS A 41 -4.36 -2.57 -8.35
C LYS A 41 -2.91 -2.24 -8.08
N ILE A 42 -2.02 -3.11 -8.53
CA ILE A 42 -0.56 -2.95 -8.42
C ILE A 42 -0.05 -2.48 -9.79
N TYR A 43 0.80 -1.46 -9.81
CA TYR A 43 1.44 -0.99 -11.05
C TYR A 43 2.96 -1.09 -11.05
N ASN A 44 3.58 -1.22 -9.88
CA ASN A 44 5.02 -1.46 -9.75
C ASN A 44 5.31 -2.20 -8.44
N THR A 45 6.44 -2.90 -8.39
CA THR A 45 6.93 -3.61 -7.20
C THR A 45 8.44 -3.49 -7.11
N SER A 46 8.95 -3.29 -5.90
CA SER A 46 10.38 -3.40 -5.59
C SER A 46 10.55 -4.34 -4.41
N ILE A 47 11.42 -5.34 -4.53
CA ILE A 47 11.64 -6.33 -3.47
C ILE A 47 13.13 -6.43 -3.21
N ASP A 48 13.51 -6.17 -1.96
CA ASP A 48 14.84 -6.43 -1.41
C ASP A 48 14.75 -7.69 -0.56
N SER A 49 15.27 -8.80 -1.09
CA SER A 49 15.22 -10.10 -0.43
C SER A 49 15.80 -10.03 0.99
N GLY A 50 15.10 -10.64 1.95
CA GLY A 50 15.51 -10.62 3.36
C GLY A 50 15.21 -9.33 4.12
N ARG A 51 14.73 -8.26 3.45
CA ARG A 51 14.53 -6.94 4.09
C ARG A 51 13.15 -6.35 3.88
N SER A 52 12.71 -6.19 2.63
CA SER A 52 11.47 -5.47 2.34
C SER A 52 10.86 -5.80 0.99
N ALA A 53 9.55 -5.59 0.90
CA ALA A 53 8.80 -5.56 -0.33
C ALA A 53 7.90 -4.32 -0.34
N THR A 54 8.03 -3.51 -1.38
CA THR A 54 7.31 -2.27 -1.58
C THR A 54 6.48 -2.36 -2.85
N TYR A 55 5.17 -2.20 -2.72
CA TYR A 55 4.20 -2.34 -3.80
C TYR A 55 3.54 -1.00 -4.03
N PHE A 56 3.61 -0.51 -5.27
CA PHE A 56 2.96 0.71 -5.67
C PHE A 56 1.55 0.38 -6.17
N ILE A 57 0.56 0.98 -5.51
CA ILE A 57 -0.85 0.61 -5.60
C ILE A 57 -1.75 1.80 -5.97
N TYR A 58 -2.92 1.50 -6.52
CA TYR A 58 -3.94 2.49 -6.84
C TYR A 58 -5.35 1.91 -6.80
N SER A 59 -6.34 2.80 -6.69
CA SER A 59 -7.76 2.44 -6.75
C SER A 59 -8.13 1.88 -8.12
N GLY A 60 -8.50 0.60 -8.17
CA GLY A 60 -8.80 -0.12 -9.42
C GLY A 60 -10.08 0.33 -10.10
N SER A 61 -11.03 0.85 -9.34
CA SER A 61 -12.27 1.45 -9.78
C SER A 61 -12.44 2.81 -9.09
N GLN A 62 -12.95 3.80 -9.83
CA GLN A 62 -13.36 5.06 -9.22
C GLN A 62 -14.60 4.79 -8.37
N ILE A 63 -14.72 5.46 -7.22
CA ILE A 63 -16.03 5.58 -6.58
C ILE A 63 -16.88 6.46 -7.51
N ALA A 64 -17.64 5.81 -8.40
CA ALA A 64 -18.52 6.46 -9.36
C ALA A 64 -19.67 7.15 -8.61
N SER A 65 -19.39 8.36 -8.14
CA SER A 65 -20.28 9.27 -7.44
C SER A 65 -19.97 10.69 -7.87
N ILE A 66 -20.78 11.66 -7.45
CA ILE A 66 -20.57 13.09 -7.74
C ILE A 66 -19.17 13.62 -7.36
N PHE A 67 -18.45 12.93 -6.46
CA PHE A 67 -17.17 13.35 -5.93
C PHE A 67 -15.94 12.78 -6.66
N GLU A 68 -16.11 11.78 -7.55
CA GLU A 68 -15.03 11.14 -8.34
C GLU A 68 -13.70 11.01 -7.58
N ILE A 69 -13.70 10.22 -6.50
CA ILE A 69 -12.52 10.02 -5.66
C ILE A 69 -11.72 8.81 -6.17
N GLU A 70 -10.42 9.00 -6.32
CA GLU A 70 -9.42 7.97 -6.64
C GLU A 70 -8.22 8.12 -5.70
N TRP A 71 -7.40 7.09 -5.60
CA TRP A 71 -6.20 7.14 -4.76
C TRP A 71 -5.05 6.35 -5.37
N GLU A 72 -3.85 6.74 -5.00
CA GLU A 72 -2.60 6.05 -5.27
C GLU A 72 -1.81 5.95 -3.99
N GLY A 73 -0.86 5.02 -3.93
CA GLY A 73 -0.10 4.84 -2.72
C GLY A 73 0.97 3.79 -2.82
N VAL A 74 1.56 3.52 -1.67
CA VAL A 74 2.56 2.50 -1.47
C VAL A 74 2.13 1.63 -0.31
N LEU A 75 2.31 0.32 -0.46
CA LEU A 75 2.20 -0.63 0.64
C LEU A 75 3.58 -1.26 0.83
N THR A 76 4.07 -1.24 2.06
CA THR A 76 5.39 -1.77 2.40
C THR A 76 5.25 -2.88 3.43
N VAL A 77 5.99 -3.95 3.19
CA VAL A 77 6.25 -5.01 4.16
C VAL A 77 7.75 -5.01 4.38
N GLN A 78 8.20 -4.77 5.61
CA GLN A 78 9.63 -4.70 5.91
C GLN A 78 9.95 -5.23 7.30
N LEU A 79 11.22 -5.55 7.52
CA LEU A 79 11.76 -5.85 8.83
C LEU A 79 12.43 -4.61 9.43
N VAL A 80 11.91 -4.16 10.57
CA VAL A 80 12.49 -3.07 11.36
C VAL A 80 12.80 -3.61 12.75
N ASP A 81 14.06 -3.55 13.17
CA ASP A 81 14.53 -4.06 14.47
C ASP A 81 14.09 -5.51 14.76
N GLY A 82 14.14 -6.37 13.72
CA GLY A 82 13.75 -7.77 13.83
C GLY A 82 12.24 -7.98 14.03
N LYS A 83 11.41 -6.98 13.75
CA LYS A 83 9.95 -7.09 13.80
C LYS A 83 9.35 -6.79 12.42
N PRO A 84 8.26 -7.49 12.05
CA PRO A 84 7.51 -7.14 10.85
C PRO A 84 6.86 -5.77 11.04
N TYR A 85 7.12 -4.87 10.11
CA TYR A 85 6.44 -3.58 9.97
C TYR A 85 5.72 -3.57 8.63
N LEU A 86 4.41 -3.34 8.67
CA LEU A 86 3.52 -3.41 7.52
C LEU A 86 2.64 -2.17 7.52
N ASP A 87 2.82 -1.32 6.54
CA ASP A 87 2.12 -0.05 6.42
C ASP A 87 1.67 0.20 4.98
N ALA A 88 0.70 1.10 4.84
CA ALA A 88 0.33 1.66 3.56
C ALA A 88 0.14 3.17 3.68
N GLN A 89 0.58 3.89 2.66
CA GLN A 89 0.46 5.34 2.54
C GLN A 89 -0.33 5.67 1.29
N LEU A 90 -1.42 6.43 1.43
CA LEU A 90 -2.30 6.79 0.32
C LEU A 90 -2.37 8.30 0.10
N LEU A 91 -2.33 8.69 -1.18
CA LEU A 91 -2.65 10.01 -1.70
C LEU A 91 -4.04 9.97 -2.33
N LEU A 92 -4.93 10.89 -1.90
CA LEU A 92 -6.27 11.01 -2.46
C LEU A 92 -6.33 12.05 -3.56
N PHE A 93 -7.20 11.80 -4.53
CA PHE A 93 -7.49 12.72 -5.61
C PHE A 93 -9.00 12.82 -5.85
N SER A 94 -9.47 13.99 -6.24
CA SER A 94 -10.79 14.21 -6.85
C SER A 94 -10.59 14.87 -8.20
N ARG A 95 -11.11 14.26 -9.28
CA ARG A 95 -10.98 14.79 -10.65
C ARG A 95 -9.54 15.18 -11.02
N GLN A 96 -8.56 14.35 -10.67
CA GLN A 96 -7.12 14.59 -10.87
C GLN A 96 -6.48 15.65 -9.96
N TYR A 97 -7.25 16.34 -9.12
CA TYR A 97 -6.72 17.26 -8.10
C TYR A 97 -6.48 16.52 -6.80
N ARG A 98 -5.32 16.74 -6.18
CA ARG A 98 -5.00 16.14 -4.89
C ARG A 98 -5.89 16.71 -3.79
N LEU A 99 -6.27 15.85 -2.86
CA LEU A 99 -6.96 16.22 -1.63
C LEU A 99 -5.98 16.09 -0.47
N GLY A 100 -5.99 17.08 0.42
CA GLY A 100 -5.18 17.09 1.64
C GLY A 100 -5.78 18.01 2.67
N LEU A 101 -5.27 17.94 3.90
CA LEU A 101 -5.77 18.73 5.01
C LEU A 101 -5.22 20.16 4.94
N GLN A 102 -6.08 21.12 5.28
CA GLN A 102 -5.70 22.54 5.31
C GLN A 102 -4.59 22.82 6.32
N GLU A 103 -4.61 22.16 7.48
CA GLU A 103 -3.57 22.29 8.52
C GLU A 103 -2.19 21.80 8.05
N HIS A 104 -2.15 20.96 7.02
CA HIS A 104 -0.92 20.51 6.36
C HIS A 104 -0.65 21.29 5.06
N GLU A 105 -1.30 22.45 4.85
CA GLU A 105 -1.18 23.25 3.62
C GLU A 105 -1.58 22.46 2.35
N GLY A 106 -2.47 21.49 2.52
CA GLY A 106 -2.89 20.57 1.46
C GLY A 106 -1.91 19.43 1.18
N GLN A 107 -0.75 19.38 1.83
CA GLN A 107 0.28 18.35 1.66
C GLN A 107 0.11 17.22 2.67
N SER A 108 -0.82 16.31 2.40
CA SER A 108 -1.13 15.21 3.34
C SER A 108 -1.21 13.85 2.68
N VAL A 109 -0.79 12.84 3.42
CA VAL A 109 -0.95 11.42 3.11
C VAL A 109 -1.79 10.75 4.19
N LEU A 110 -2.56 9.72 3.83
CA LEU A 110 -3.20 8.86 4.81
C LEU A 110 -2.28 7.71 5.15
N ILE A 111 -2.07 7.48 6.44
CA ILE A 111 -1.23 6.40 6.95
C ILE A 111 -2.11 5.29 7.51
N PHE A 112 -1.79 4.05 7.12
CA PHE A 112 -2.45 2.83 7.58
C PHE A 112 -1.40 1.86 8.11
N GLY A 113 -1.74 1.14 9.18
CA GLY A 113 -0.92 0.09 9.76
C GLY A 113 -1.64 -1.26 9.73
N TYR A 114 -0.90 -2.33 9.46
CA TYR A 114 -1.38 -3.69 9.64
C TYR A 114 -0.86 -4.24 10.97
N GLU A 115 -1.73 -4.26 11.97
CA GLU A 115 -1.36 -4.57 13.35
C GLU A 115 -1.93 -5.91 13.78
N ARG A 116 -1.20 -6.64 14.63
CA ARG A 116 -1.67 -7.88 15.21
C ARG A 116 -2.68 -7.61 16.31
N ASP A 117 -3.89 -8.12 16.14
CA ASP A 117 -4.90 -8.16 17.19
C ASP A 117 -4.52 -9.18 18.27
N ILE A 118 -4.60 -8.78 19.54
CA ILE A 118 -4.11 -9.58 20.68
C ILE A 118 -5.00 -10.81 20.90
N ASP A 119 -6.30 -10.66 20.73
CA ASP A 119 -7.29 -11.68 21.07
C ASP A 119 -7.39 -12.75 19.96
N SER A 120 -7.55 -12.31 18.73
CA SER A 120 -7.67 -13.19 17.56
C SER A 120 -6.32 -13.70 17.04
N LYS A 121 -5.21 -13.07 17.46
CA LYS A 121 -3.84 -13.32 16.99
C LYS A 121 -3.63 -13.10 15.49
N ARG A 122 -4.59 -12.48 14.81
CA ARG A 122 -4.58 -12.15 13.37
C ARG A 122 -4.28 -10.69 13.14
N GLY A 123 -3.79 -10.36 11.96
CA GLY A 123 -3.56 -8.97 11.59
C GLY A 123 -4.81 -8.28 11.04
N GLU A 124 -4.95 -7.01 11.39
CA GLU A 124 -6.01 -6.13 10.90
C GLU A 124 -5.43 -4.79 10.45
N TRP A 125 -5.96 -4.28 9.33
CA TRP A 125 -5.66 -2.94 8.86
C TRP A 125 -6.39 -1.91 9.72
N ARG A 126 -5.69 -0.82 10.05
CA ARG A 126 -6.24 0.33 10.75
C ARG A 126 -5.80 1.61 10.06
N PHE A 127 -6.71 2.57 10.01
CA PHE A 127 -6.35 3.95 9.73
C PHE A 127 -5.67 4.53 10.97
N LEU A 128 -4.48 5.10 10.79
CA LEU A 128 -3.72 5.70 11.88
C LEU A 128 -3.99 7.20 11.94
N GLU A 129 -3.60 7.92 10.88
CA GLU A 129 -3.70 9.37 10.84
C GLU A 129 -3.58 9.92 9.42
N TRP A 130 -3.85 11.22 9.32
CA TRP A 130 -3.34 12.03 8.22
C TRP A 130 -2.00 12.60 8.66
N GLU A 131 -0.96 12.42 7.85
CA GLU A 131 0.37 12.95 8.14
C GLU A 131 0.74 14.02 7.10
N LYS A 132 1.48 15.04 7.52
CA LYS A 132 2.05 16.03 6.59
C LYS A 132 3.20 15.37 5.82
N ASP A 133 3.18 15.50 4.51
CA ASP A 133 4.24 14.94 3.67
C ASP A 133 5.51 15.81 3.75
N PHE A 134 6.40 15.46 4.68
CA PHE A 134 7.61 16.24 4.94
C PHE A 134 8.76 15.93 3.98
N TYR A 135 8.80 14.73 3.39
CA TYR A 135 9.95 14.25 2.62
C TYR A 135 9.79 14.46 1.10
N GLY A 136 8.66 15.05 0.67
CA GLY A 136 8.42 15.30 -0.74
C GLY A 136 8.19 14.02 -1.53
N GLU A 137 7.78 12.94 -0.87
CA GLU A 137 7.23 11.78 -1.58
C GLU A 137 6.05 12.23 -2.46
N TRP A 138 5.38 13.31 -2.03
CA TRP A 138 4.52 14.26 -2.72
C TRP A 138 4.84 14.44 -4.20
N GLU A 139 6.08 14.73 -4.56
CA GLU A 139 6.44 15.06 -5.95
C GLU A 139 6.88 13.82 -6.75
N SER A 140 7.23 12.75 -6.07
CA SER A 140 7.76 11.51 -6.68
C SER A 140 6.65 10.60 -7.21
N TYR A 141 5.46 10.65 -6.61
CA TYR A 141 4.29 9.91 -7.10
C TYR A 141 3.57 10.69 -8.20
N THR A 142 4.07 10.60 -9.43
CA THR A 142 3.31 11.02 -10.60
C THR A 142 2.28 9.95 -10.93
N LYS A 143 1.00 10.32 -10.90
CA LYS A 143 -0.10 9.51 -11.45
C LYS A 143 0.34 8.89 -12.77
N PRO A 144 0.36 7.56 -12.92
CA PRO A 144 0.56 6.96 -14.21
C PRO A 144 -0.52 7.53 -15.12
N SER A 145 -0.13 8.38 -16.07
CA SER A 145 -1.04 8.82 -17.12
C SER A 145 -1.68 7.55 -17.67
N ARG A 146 -3.01 7.43 -17.63
CA ARG A 146 -3.77 6.28 -18.16
C ARG A 146 -3.53 6.02 -19.67
N SER A 147 -2.49 6.61 -20.28
CA SER A 147 -2.13 6.60 -21.69
C SER A 147 -0.80 5.90 -22.00
N LYS A 148 -0.55 4.72 -21.42
CA LYS A 148 0.26 3.71 -22.13
C LYS A 148 -0.60 2.47 -22.35
N LYS A 149 -1.64 2.64 -23.18
CA LYS A 149 -2.14 1.51 -23.98
C LYS A 149 -0.96 0.98 -24.78
N ALA A 150 -0.73 -0.32 -24.68
CA ALA A 150 0.22 -1.05 -25.50
C ALA A 150 0.01 -0.72 -26.98
N SER A 151 0.91 0.09 -27.55
CA SER A 151 1.18 0.07 -28.98
C SER A 151 2.09 -1.13 -29.26
N HIS A 152 1.52 -2.33 -29.24
CA HIS A 152 2.09 -3.42 -30.05
C HIS A 152 1.74 -3.08 -31.49
N GLN A 153 2.66 -2.38 -32.17
CA GLN A 153 2.70 -2.36 -33.62
C GLN A 153 3.18 -3.75 -34.05
N SER A 154 2.26 -4.50 -34.64
CA SER A 154 2.60 -5.61 -35.52
C SER A 154 3.28 -5.05 -36.77
N HIS A 155 4.50 -5.53 -37.02
CA HIS A 155 5.09 -5.63 -38.36
C HIS A 155 5.80 -6.97 -38.47
#